data_AF-C6HGB7-F1
#
_entry.id   AF-C6HGB7-F1
#
_cell.length_a   1.000
_cell.length_b   1.000
_cell.length_c   1.000
_cell.angle_alpha   90.00
_cell.angle_beta   90.00
_cell.angle_gamma   90.00
#
_symmetry.space_group_name_H-M   'P 1'
#
loop_
_entity.id
_entity.type
_entity.pdbx_description
1 polymer ?
#
loop_
_entity_poly.entity_id
_entity_poly.type
_entity_poly.pdbx_seq_one_letter_code
_entity_poly.pdbx_strand_id
1 'polypeptide(L)'
;MLLYGCSDLGKTFTAEVLTEHLQYPLYKISAGELIGDRCLKNSVSNIFKTASHFNAILLVDEDDVFLHKCSVGGVHDHSVMIFLCKLEYFERVLFLTTNCVDEFDDAILSRIHYKLKYEALGWEF
;
A
#
# COMPACT_ATOMS: atom_id res chain seq x y z
N MET A 1 -5.71 4.60 -0.43
CA MET A 1 -5.37 5.60 0.60
C MET A 1 -3.97 5.29 1.09
N LEU A 2 -3.14 6.30 1.32
CA LEU A 2 -1.82 6.18 1.94
C LEU A 2 -1.89 6.61 3.39
N LEU A 3 -1.41 5.77 4.30
CA LEU A 3 -1.30 6.00 5.73
C LEU A 3 0.19 6.04 6.09
N TYR A 4 0.70 7.20 6.47
CA TYR A 4 2.14 7.40 6.65
C TYR A 4 2.48 8.15 7.94
N GLY A 5 3.64 7.88 8.53
CA GLY A 5 4.07 8.46 9.81
C GLY A 5 5.11 7.57 10.50
N CYS A 6 5.53 7.89 11.73
CA CYS A 6 6.42 7.03 12.52
C CYS A 6 5.76 5.67 12.84
N SER A 7 6.59 4.68 13.19
CA SER A 7 6.12 3.37 13.69
C SER A 7 5.15 3.55 14.87
N ASP A 8 4.28 2.56 15.05
CA ASP A 8 3.41 2.43 16.23
C ASP A 8 2.32 3.51 16.41
N LEU A 9 1.99 4.24 15.34
CA LEU A 9 0.89 5.22 15.36
C LEU A 9 -0.48 4.65 14.97
N GLY A 10 -0.63 3.32 14.86
CA GLY A 10 -1.91 2.69 14.54
C GLY A 10 -2.33 2.77 13.06
N LYS A 11 -1.37 2.92 12.14
CA LYS A 11 -1.63 2.97 10.69
C LYS A 11 -2.32 1.70 10.18
N THR A 12 -1.72 0.54 10.45
CA THR A 12 -2.26 -0.78 10.09
C THR A 12 -3.58 -1.04 10.82
N PHE A 13 -3.66 -0.67 12.10
CA PHE A 13 -4.86 -0.81 12.92
C PHE A 13 -6.07 -0.06 12.35
N THR A 14 -5.85 1.11 11.75
CA THR A 14 -6.92 1.87 11.10
C THR A 14 -7.56 1.11 9.95
N ALA A 15 -6.77 0.41 9.15
CA ALA A 15 -7.31 -0.45 8.09
C ALA A 15 -8.10 -1.62 8.68
N GLU A 16 -7.59 -2.27 9.73
CA GLU A 16 -8.25 -3.39 10.42
C GLU A 16 -9.62 -2.97 10.99
N VAL A 17 -9.68 -1.87 11.74
CA VAL A 17 -10.92 -1.34 12.30
C VAL A 17 -11.92 -0.97 11.20
N LEU A 18 -11.46 -0.38 10.09
CA LEU A 18 -12.34 -0.07 8.97
C LEU A 18 -12.89 -1.35 8.32
N THR A 19 -12.10 -2.41 8.20
CA THR A 19 -12.58 -3.69 7.66
C THR A 19 -13.62 -4.33 8.56
N GLU A 20 -13.42 -4.27 9.88
CA GLU A 20 -14.38 -4.76 10.87
C GLU A 20 -15.68 -3.94 10.81
N HIS A 21 -15.58 -2.61 10.75
CA HIS A 21 -16.76 -1.75 10.66
C HIS A 21 -17.55 -1.97 9.36
N LEU A 22 -16.86 -2.16 8.23
CA LEU A 22 -17.49 -2.37 6.92
C LEU A 22 -17.91 -3.82 6.66
N GLN A 23 -17.54 -4.75 7.55
CA GLN A 23 -17.78 -6.19 7.40
C GLN A 23 -17.24 -6.75 6.07
N TYR A 24 -16.08 -6.25 5.65
CA TYR A 24 -15.36 -6.77 4.48
C TYR A 24 -14.07 -7.48 4.91
N PRO A 25 -13.66 -8.56 4.24
CA PRO A 25 -12.43 -9.24 4.58
C PRO A 25 -11.23 -8.32 4.31
N LEU A 26 -10.25 -8.36 5.22
CA LEU A 26 -8.96 -7.71 5.03
C LEU A 26 -8.01 -8.68 4.32
N TYR A 27 -7.53 -8.30 3.15
CA TYR A 27 -6.44 -9.02 2.49
C TYR A 27 -5.14 -8.24 2.72
N LYS A 28 -4.34 -8.70 3.67
CA LYS A 28 -3.03 -8.12 3.99
C LYS A 28 -1.93 -8.77 3.14
N ILE A 29 -1.08 -7.96 2.55
CA ILE A 29 0.13 -8.38 1.81
C ILE A 29 1.32 -7.53 2.26
N SER A 30 2.51 -8.14 2.32
CA SER A 30 3.76 -7.39 2.50
C SER A 30 4.31 -6.93 1.16
N ALA A 31 4.83 -5.71 1.09
CA ALA A 31 5.49 -5.20 -0.10
C ALA A 31 6.67 -6.07 -0.58
N GLY A 32 7.38 -6.73 0.34
CA GLY A 32 8.49 -7.64 -0.01
C GLY A 32 8.03 -8.88 -0.80
N GLU A 33 6.82 -9.38 -0.53
CA GLU A 33 6.22 -10.51 -1.26
C GLU A 33 5.93 -10.16 -2.72
N LEU A 34 5.81 -8.87 -3.03
CA LEU A 34 5.54 -8.35 -4.37
C LEU A 34 6.81 -8.07 -5.19
N ILE A 35 8.01 -8.24 -4.63
CA ILE A 35 9.29 -7.83 -5.28
C ILE A 35 10.28 -9.02 -5.41
N GLY A 36 10.06 -10.13 -4.68
CA GLY A 36 11.03 -11.23 -4.60
C GLY A 36 11.04 -12.29 -5.73
N ASP A 37 10.03 -12.38 -6.61
CA ASP A 37 9.85 -13.56 -7.48
C ASP A 37 9.79 -13.26 -8.99
N ARG A 38 10.60 -13.96 -9.79
CA ARG A 38 10.66 -13.83 -11.26
C ARG A 38 9.33 -14.17 -11.95
N CYS A 39 8.36 -14.77 -11.25
CA CYS A 39 7.01 -15.07 -11.73
C CYS A 39 5.94 -14.00 -11.36
N LEU A 40 6.35 -12.85 -10.83
CA LEU A 40 5.50 -11.85 -10.15
C LEU A 40 4.33 -11.23 -10.93
N LYS A 41 4.37 -11.17 -12.26
CA LYS A 41 3.22 -10.63 -13.04
C LYS A 41 1.92 -11.38 -12.73
N ASN A 42 2.03 -12.68 -12.53
CA ASN A 42 0.89 -13.52 -12.17
C ASN A 42 0.49 -13.32 -10.71
N SER A 43 1.45 -13.18 -9.80
CA SER A 43 1.20 -13.00 -8.36
C SER A 43 0.47 -11.68 -8.07
N VAL A 44 0.95 -10.55 -8.61
CA VAL A 44 0.26 -9.25 -8.47
C VAL A 44 -1.15 -9.34 -9.05
N SER A 45 -1.29 -9.86 -10.27
CA SER A 45 -2.61 -10.01 -10.90
C SER A 45 -3.56 -10.91 -10.11
N ASN A 46 -3.05 -11.97 -9.48
CA ASN A 46 -3.83 -12.87 -8.65
C ASN A 46 -4.25 -12.21 -7.35
N ILE A 47 -3.39 -11.42 -6.71
CA ILE A 47 -3.73 -10.67 -5.50
C ILE A 47 -4.92 -9.74 -5.76
N PHE A 48 -4.85 -8.91 -6.81
CA PHE A 48 -5.95 -8.02 -7.19
C PHE A 48 -7.23 -8.77 -7.58
N LYS A 49 -7.11 -9.91 -8.28
CA LYS A 49 -8.27 -10.77 -8.62
C LYS A 49 -8.91 -11.36 -7.39
N THR A 50 -8.12 -11.92 -6.47
CA THR A 50 -8.59 -12.51 -5.20
C THR A 50 -9.26 -11.44 -4.35
N ALA A 51 -8.63 -10.28 -4.18
CA ALA A 51 -9.21 -9.17 -3.44
C ALA A 51 -10.57 -8.74 -4.03
N SER A 52 -10.64 -8.61 -5.37
CA SER A 52 -11.89 -8.26 -6.05
C SER A 52 -12.96 -9.34 -5.91
N HIS A 53 -12.58 -10.62 -6.01
CA HIS A 53 -13.48 -11.77 -5.91
C HIS A 53 -14.15 -11.85 -4.53
N PHE A 54 -13.39 -11.59 -3.47
CA PHE A 54 -13.90 -11.62 -2.09
C PHE A 54 -14.45 -10.27 -1.61
N ASN A 55 -14.50 -9.26 -2.48
CA ASN A 55 -14.85 -7.89 -2.10
C ASN A 55 -14.00 -7.39 -0.90
N ALA A 56 -12.74 -7.79 -0.89
CA ALA A 56 -11.81 -7.53 0.20
C ALA A 56 -11.24 -6.10 0.12
N ILE A 57 -10.96 -5.55 1.29
CA ILE A 57 -10.11 -4.38 1.43
C ILE A 57 -8.66 -4.86 1.34
N LEU A 58 -7.90 -4.31 0.41
CA LEU A 58 -6.50 -4.66 0.22
C LEU A 58 -5.63 -3.77 1.12
N LEU A 59 -4.73 -4.36 1.88
CA LEU A 59 -3.75 -3.64 2.70
C LEU A 59 -2.35 -4.08 2.31
N VAL A 60 -1.57 -3.13 1.79
CA VAL A 60 -0.14 -3.31 1.53
C VAL A 60 0.62 -2.67 2.67
N ASP A 61 1.25 -3.51 3.48
CA ASP A 61 1.95 -3.10 4.69
C ASP A 61 3.44 -2.91 4.43
N GLU A 62 4.03 -1.88 5.04
CA GLU A 62 5.46 -1.57 4.97
C GLU A 62 5.96 -1.35 3.53
N ASP A 63 5.21 -0.51 2.81
CA ASP A 63 5.37 -0.25 1.38
C ASP A 63 6.58 0.62 1.01
N ASP A 64 7.55 0.79 1.92
CA ASP A 64 8.73 1.64 1.77
C ASP A 64 9.49 1.28 0.46
N VAL A 65 9.71 -0.02 0.24
CA VAL A 65 9.40 -0.75 -1.01
C VAL A 65 9.12 0.07 -2.28
N PHE A 66 7.83 0.24 -2.51
CA PHE A 66 7.25 0.88 -3.67
C PHE A 66 7.39 2.39 -3.60
N LEU A 67 7.40 2.95 -2.40
CA LEU A 67 7.22 4.37 -2.15
C LEU A 67 8.52 5.19 -2.19
N HIS A 68 9.67 4.60 -1.92
CA HIS A 68 10.95 5.31 -2.00
C HIS A 68 11.27 5.80 -3.41
N LYS A 69 11.78 7.05 -3.52
CA LYS A 69 12.28 7.62 -4.77
C LYS A 69 13.12 6.62 -5.55
N CYS A 70 12.68 6.35 -6.78
CA CYS A 70 13.45 5.69 -7.82
C CYS A 70 14.65 6.57 -8.20
N SER A 71 15.67 6.65 -7.34
CA SER A 71 16.87 7.45 -7.60
C SER A 71 17.70 6.79 -8.69
N VAL A 72 17.59 7.33 -9.91
CA VAL A 72 18.64 7.48 -10.94
C VAL A 72 19.67 6.33 -10.95
N GLY A 73 19.35 5.22 -11.62
CA GLY A 73 20.41 4.25 -11.92
C GLY A 73 20.06 2.82 -12.28
N GLY A 74 18.82 2.34 -12.19
CA GLY A 74 18.58 0.98 -12.70
C GLY A 74 17.27 0.35 -12.30
N VAL A 75 16.45 0.12 -13.32
CA VAL A 75 15.32 -0.83 -13.35
C VAL A 75 14.20 -0.48 -12.37
N HIS A 76 13.18 0.23 -12.87
CA HIS A 76 11.84 0.01 -12.35
C HIS A 76 11.58 -1.49 -12.35
N ASP A 77 11.45 -2.09 -11.16
CA ASP A 77 10.99 -3.46 -11.09
C ASP A 77 9.64 -3.52 -11.82
N HIS A 78 9.57 -4.37 -12.85
CA HIS A 78 8.38 -4.52 -13.68
C HIS A 78 7.12 -4.78 -12.82
N SER A 79 7.32 -5.39 -11.64
CA SER A 79 6.31 -5.67 -10.63
C SER A 79 5.71 -4.41 -10.02
N VAL A 80 6.54 -3.40 -9.71
CA VAL A 80 6.09 -2.08 -9.21
C VAL A 80 5.24 -1.38 -10.26
N MET A 81 5.69 -1.39 -11.53
CA MET A 81 4.90 -0.82 -12.63
C MET A 81 3.56 -1.53 -12.82
N ILE A 82 3.53 -2.86 -12.79
CA ILE A 82 2.28 -3.63 -12.92
C ILE A 82 1.35 -3.35 -11.73
N PHE A 83 1.90 -3.28 -10.51
CA PHE A 83 1.13 -2.97 -9.31
C PHE A 83 0.46 -1.59 -9.44
N LEU A 84 1.21 -0.56 -9.85
CA LEU A 84 0.68 0.80 -10.06
C LEU A 84 -0.36 0.84 -11.18
N CYS A 85 -0.14 0.13 -12.28
CA CYS A 85 -1.13 0.00 -13.35
C CYS A 85 -2.41 -0.70 -12.85
N LYS A 86 -2.32 -1.69 -11.94
CA LYS A 86 -3.48 -2.36 -11.37
C LYS A 86 -4.21 -1.48 -10.35
N LEU A 87 -3.47 -0.65 -9.62
CA LEU A 87 -4.01 0.30 -8.65
C LEU A 87 -4.97 1.31 -9.30
N GLU A 88 -4.69 1.75 -10.53
CA GLU A 88 -5.56 2.68 -11.30
C GLU A 88 -6.97 2.11 -11.55
N TYR A 89 -7.12 0.80 -11.70
CA TYR A 89 -8.39 0.15 -12.05
C TYR A 89 -9.00 -0.65 -10.90
N PHE A 90 -8.43 -0.57 -9.69
CA PHE A 90 -8.94 -1.31 -8.55
C PHE A 90 -10.18 -0.61 -7.98
N GLU A 91 -11.35 -1.21 -8.17
CA GLU A 91 -12.65 -0.65 -7.77
C GLU A 91 -12.99 -0.84 -6.27
N ARG A 92 -12.02 -1.27 -5.46
CA ARG A 92 -12.21 -1.51 -4.02
C ARG A 92 -11.23 -0.67 -3.21
N VAL A 93 -11.41 -0.68 -1.89
CA VAL A 93 -10.56 0.11 -1.00
C VAL A 93 -9.20 -0.56 -0.87
N LEU A 94 -8.15 0.22 -1.11
CA LEU A 94 -6.75 -0.17 -0.95
C LEU A 94 -6.09 0.78 0.06
N PHE A 95 -5.45 0.22 1.07
CA PHE A 95 -4.58 0.91 2.02
C PHE A 95 -3.12 0.59 1.71
N LEU A 96 -2.29 1.64 1.66
CA LEU A 96 -0.84 1.55 1.68
C LEU A 96 -0.38 2.09 3.04
N THR A 97 0.43 1.36 3.78
CA THR A 97 1.08 1.87 5.00
C THR A 97 2.57 2.04 4.77
N THR A 98 3.15 3.08 5.33
CA THR A 98 4.60 3.34 5.25
C THR A 98 5.09 3.99 6.53
N ASN A 99 6.29 3.60 6.93
CA ASN A 99 7.00 4.21 8.05
C ASN A 99 7.91 5.35 7.58
N CYS A 100 8.19 5.39 6.27
CA CYS A 100 8.96 6.46 5.67
C CYS A 100 8.10 7.73 5.52
N VAL A 101 8.59 8.85 6.07
CA VAL A 101 7.97 10.16 5.91
C VAL A 101 8.68 10.96 4.79
N ASP A 102 9.75 10.41 4.24
CA ASP A 102 10.63 11.06 3.28
C ASP A 102 10.47 10.53 1.84
N GLU A 103 10.67 11.44 0.88
CA GLU A 103 10.82 11.25 -0.56
C GLU A 103 10.00 10.12 -1.21
N PHE A 104 8.69 10.35 -1.28
CA PHE A 104 7.78 9.58 -2.11
C PHE A 104 7.97 9.85 -3.61
N ASP A 105 7.78 8.83 -4.44
CA ASP A 105 7.69 9.01 -5.90
C ASP A 105 6.38 9.70 -6.31
N ASP A 106 6.49 10.85 -6.99
CA ASP A 106 5.34 11.66 -7.41
C ASP A 106 4.37 10.90 -8.33
N ALA A 107 4.84 9.95 -9.15
CA ALA A 107 4.00 9.16 -10.04
C ALA A 107 3.18 8.09 -9.30
N ILE A 108 3.59 7.74 -8.08
CA ILE A 108 2.82 6.87 -7.18
C ILE A 108 1.81 7.71 -6.42
N LEU A 109 2.27 8.84 -5.89
CA LEU A 109 1.45 9.80 -5.17
C LEU A 109 0.30 10.36 -6.02
N SER A 110 0.46 10.48 -7.34
CA SER A 110 -0.58 10.94 -8.26
C SER A 110 -1.74 9.95 -8.41
N ARG A 111 -1.53 8.67 -8.08
CA ARG A 111 -2.54 7.60 -8.16
C ARG A 111 -3.25 7.36 -6.83
N ILE A 112 -2.83 8.07 -5.78
CA ILE A 112 -3.35 7.91 -4.42
C ILE A 112 -4.38 9.02 -4.14
N HIS A 113 -5.64 8.62 -3.99
CA HIS A 113 -6.76 9.54 -3.74
C HIS A 113 -6.67 10.31 -2.42
N TYR A 114 -6.19 9.65 -1.35
CA TYR A 114 -6.09 10.24 -0.02
C TYR A 114 -4.77 9.87 0.64
N LYS A 115 -4.16 10.87 1.28
CA LYS A 115 -2.89 10.74 2.01
C LYS A 115 -3.16 11.22 3.44
N LEU A 116 -3.03 10.32 4.40
CA LEU A 116 -3.26 10.59 5.82
C LEU A 116 -1.94 10.47 6.58
N LYS A 117 -1.47 11.61 7.08
CA LYS A 117 -0.30 11.69 7.94
C LYS A 117 -0.71 11.36 9.38
N TYR A 118 0.00 10.43 9.99
CA TYR A 118 -0.06 10.13 11.40
C TYR A 118 1.04 10.92 12.09
N GLU A 119 0.63 11.80 12.98
CA GLU A 119 1.53 12.58 13.80
C GLU A 119 1.79 11.86 15.12
N ALA A 120 2.97 12.08 15.70
CA ALA A 120 3.26 11.53 17.02
C ALA A 120 2.22 12.04 18.02
N LEU A 121 1.74 11.16 18.88
CA LEU A 121 0.84 11.53 19.98
C LEU A 121 1.61 12.47 20.91
N GLY A 122 1.42 13.77 20.72
CA GLY A 122 1.91 14.78 21.65
C GLY A 122 1.23 14.58 23.00
N TRP A 123 2.01 14.46 24.07
CA TRP A 123 1.47 14.61 25.42
C TRP A 123 1.28 16.10 25.68
N GLU A 124 0.18 16.66 25.17
CA GLU A 124 -0.28 17.97 25.61
C GLU A 124 -1.15 17.77 26.85
N PHE A 125 -0.55 17.99 28.02
CA PHE A 125 -1.24 18.23 29.29
C PHE A 125 -1.30 19.73 29.58
#